data_AF-A0A929MPG1-F1
#
_entry.id   AF-A0A929MPG1-F1
#
_cell.length_a   1.000
_cell.length_b   1.000
_cell.length_c   1.000
_cell.angle_alpha   90.00
_cell.angle_beta   90.00
_cell.angle_gamma   90.00
#
_symmetry.space_group_name_H-M   'P 1'
#
loop_
_entity.id
_entity.type
_entity.pdbx_description
1 polymer ?
#
loop_
_entity_poly.entity_id
_entity_poly.type
_entity_poly.pdbx_seq_one_letter_code
_entity_poly.pdbx_strand_id
1 'polypeptide(L)'
;MKRNNLRNVWPYLIFAMICAALGGFLFYKSQNSSADQFVEQGLVYPKTEALTGHTAVTIKDIMYVFDITIERKKNGVVTSTDTNTGLAAFLVYDGEHTYPVVLHEKSNVVHTLLERLEAGQLESNPVNVVAYAQKGKNELEIAGEVIKDAEVSADFKSIFDDTALLNVAEAENRLKIMHFTSYALGAAVLLLLLTALWKYWQNTKFYNTLYDHFPELAQDLDKLVTDSDFHSPELGLYVYKNHLVVIGANDRIIDLTQIIYT
;
A
#
# COMPACT_ATOMS: atom_id res chain seq x y z
N MET A 1 24.94 21.15 -25.36
CA MET A 1 24.72 20.11 -24.31
C MET A 1 23.28 20.12 -23.75
N LYS A 2 22.21 19.77 -24.51
CA LYS A 2 20.84 20.20 -24.05
C LYS A 2 19.60 19.30 -24.22
N ARG A 3 19.57 18.16 -24.92
CA ARG A 3 18.30 17.37 -25.00
C ARG A 3 18.44 15.85 -24.98
N ASN A 4 19.44 15.28 -25.64
CA ASN A 4 19.49 13.83 -25.83
C ASN A 4 20.01 13.03 -24.61
N ASN A 5 20.80 13.64 -23.72
CA ASN A 5 21.25 13.00 -22.48
C ASN A 5 20.11 12.63 -21.51
N LEU A 6 18.99 13.32 -21.58
CA LEU A 6 17.86 13.14 -20.66
C LEU A 6 16.73 12.29 -21.23
N ARG A 7 16.72 12.03 -22.55
CA ARG A 7 15.62 11.29 -23.23
C ARG A 7 15.37 9.92 -22.59
N ASN A 8 16.44 9.21 -22.24
CA ASN A 8 16.37 7.89 -21.62
C ASN A 8 16.26 7.94 -20.08
N VAL A 9 16.25 9.13 -19.49
CA VAL A 9 16.17 9.37 -18.03
C VAL A 9 14.76 9.79 -17.62
N TRP A 10 14.08 10.57 -18.48
CA TRP A 10 12.74 11.10 -18.25
C TRP A 10 11.69 10.08 -17.82
N PRO A 11 11.58 8.88 -18.43
CA PRO A 11 10.59 7.90 -18.00
C PRO A 11 10.74 7.53 -16.52
N TYR A 12 11.97 7.31 -16.06
CA TYR A 12 12.25 6.97 -14.66
C TYR A 12 11.85 8.09 -13.71
N LEU A 13 12.10 9.35 -14.06
CA LEU A 13 11.70 10.51 -13.26
C LEU A 13 10.17 10.67 -13.20
N ILE A 14 9.48 10.46 -14.32
CA ILE A 14 8.01 10.52 -14.37
C ILE A 14 7.40 9.43 -13.49
N PHE A 15 7.86 8.18 -13.63
CA PHE A 15 7.38 7.08 -12.78
C PHE A 15 7.72 7.31 -11.31
N ALA A 16 8.90 7.86 -10.99
CA ALA A 16 9.25 8.21 -9.62
C ALA A 16 8.28 9.25 -9.03
N MET A 17 7.88 10.27 -9.79
CA MET A 17 6.89 11.24 -9.34
C MET A 17 5.52 10.62 -9.08
N ILE A 18 5.06 9.71 -9.95
CA ILE A 18 3.79 8.99 -9.77
C ILE A 18 3.84 8.12 -8.51
N CYS A 19 4.91 7.34 -8.32
CA CYS A 19 5.10 6.53 -7.13
C CYS A 19 5.17 7.39 -5.86
N ALA A 20 5.85 8.53 -5.90
CA ALA A 20 5.93 9.47 -4.78
C ALA A 20 4.57 10.07 -4.43
N ALA A 21 3.78 10.47 -5.42
CA ALA A 21 2.44 11.03 -5.22
C ALA A 21 1.50 9.99 -4.59
N LEU A 22 1.44 8.77 -5.15
CA LEU A 22 0.60 7.69 -4.62
C LEU A 22 1.08 7.23 -3.24
N GLY A 23 2.38 7.00 -3.07
CA GLY A 23 2.97 6.56 -1.80
C GLY A 23 2.79 7.61 -0.70
N GLY A 24 2.97 8.88 -1.03
CA GLY A 24 2.75 10.01 -0.13
C GLY A 24 1.28 10.18 0.26
N PHE A 25 0.35 10.04 -0.70
CA PHE A 25 -1.09 10.07 -0.41
C PHE A 25 -1.50 8.94 0.55
N LEU A 26 -1.05 7.70 0.30
CA LEU A 26 -1.32 6.56 1.19
C LEU A 26 -0.68 6.75 2.57
N PHE A 27 0.56 7.28 2.63
CA PHE A 27 1.23 7.58 3.88
C PHE A 27 0.43 8.60 4.70
N TYR A 28 0.02 9.70 4.07
CA TYR A 28 -0.79 10.74 4.70
C TYR A 28 -2.12 10.19 5.21
N LYS A 29 -2.86 9.44 4.37
CA LYS A 29 -4.11 8.79 4.78
C LYS A 29 -3.90 7.85 5.96
N SER A 30 -2.81 7.06 5.97
CA SER A 30 -2.52 6.12 7.05
C SER A 30 -2.24 6.82 8.39
N GLN A 31 -1.49 7.92 8.39
CA GLN A 31 -1.24 8.70 9.61
C GLN A 31 -2.48 9.43 10.12
N ASN A 32 -3.43 9.72 9.23
CA ASN A 32 -4.69 10.39 9.53
C ASN A 32 -5.87 9.43 9.81
N SER A 33 -5.59 8.13 9.95
CA SER A 33 -6.60 7.08 10.19
C SER A 33 -6.42 6.40 11.55
N SER A 34 -5.96 7.14 12.56
CA SER A 34 -5.87 6.64 13.94
C SER A 34 -7.21 6.74 14.68
N ALA A 35 -7.39 5.91 15.71
CA ALA A 35 -8.61 5.92 16.52
C ALA A 35 -8.84 7.27 17.20
N ASP A 36 -7.79 7.88 17.76
CA ASP A 36 -7.91 9.17 18.45
C ASP A 36 -8.29 10.30 17.50
N GLN A 37 -7.78 10.31 16.26
CA GLN A 37 -8.22 11.29 15.26
C GLN A 37 -9.67 11.11 14.85
N PHE A 38 -10.15 9.86 14.77
CA PHE A 38 -11.57 9.60 14.52
C PHE A 38 -12.44 10.07 15.70
N VAL A 39 -11.98 9.87 16.94
CA VAL A 39 -12.64 10.43 18.13
C VAL A 39 -12.66 11.97 18.08
N GLU A 40 -11.53 12.62 17.79
CA GLU A 40 -11.45 14.09 17.66
C GLU A 40 -12.36 14.64 16.55
N GLN A 41 -12.55 13.88 15.47
CA GLN A 41 -13.45 14.24 14.36
C GLN A 41 -14.93 13.91 14.65
N GLY A 42 -15.25 13.31 15.80
CA GLY A 42 -16.59 12.85 16.14
C GLY A 42 -17.06 11.65 15.30
N LEU A 43 -16.14 10.90 14.69
CA LEU A 43 -16.36 9.67 13.93
C LEU A 43 -16.32 8.46 14.87
N VAL A 44 -17.26 8.41 15.81
CA VAL A 44 -17.35 7.37 16.85
C VAL A 44 -18.67 6.61 16.68
N TYR A 45 -18.58 5.29 16.61
CA TYR A 45 -19.75 4.42 16.57
C TYR A 45 -20.57 4.56 17.88
N PRO A 46 -21.91 4.55 17.84
CA PRO A 46 -22.81 4.36 16.70
C PRO A 46 -23.24 5.69 16.06
N LYS A 47 -22.75 6.82 16.60
CA LYS A 47 -23.23 8.17 16.28
C LYS A 47 -22.86 8.59 14.85
N THR A 48 -21.85 7.97 14.25
CA THR A 48 -21.36 8.28 12.91
C THR A 48 -20.88 7.03 12.16
N GLU A 49 -21.65 6.63 11.15
CA GLU A 49 -21.17 5.75 10.09
C GLU A 49 -20.44 6.62 9.06
N ALA A 50 -19.11 6.66 9.12
CA ALA A 50 -18.36 7.38 8.10
C ALA A 50 -18.68 6.79 6.70
N LEU A 51 -18.67 7.64 5.67
CA LEU A 51 -18.87 7.27 4.26
C LEU A 51 -17.98 6.09 3.78
N THR A 52 -16.88 5.82 4.48
CA THR A 52 -15.91 4.77 4.17
C THR A 52 -16.10 3.49 5.00
N GLY A 53 -17.05 3.45 5.94
CA GLY A 53 -17.26 2.36 6.90
C GLY A 53 -16.21 2.27 8.02
N HIS A 54 -15.21 3.16 8.05
CA HIS A 54 -14.23 3.23 9.14
C HIS A 54 -14.75 4.12 10.26
N THR A 55 -14.65 3.67 11.51
CA THR A 55 -15.13 4.40 12.69
C THR A 55 -14.25 4.13 13.89
N ALA A 56 -14.25 5.01 14.88
CA ALA A 56 -13.68 4.73 16.19
C ALA A 56 -14.68 4.00 17.08
N VAL A 57 -14.16 3.10 17.91
CA VAL A 57 -14.92 2.40 18.95
C VAL A 57 -14.17 2.62 20.26
N THR A 58 -14.87 3.16 21.25
CA THR A 58 -14.33 3.33 22.60
C THR A 58 -14.65 2.08 23.42
N ILE A 59 -13.63 1.41 23.94
CA ILE A 59 -13.77 0.17 24.70
C ILE A 59 -13.54 0.45 26.18
N LYS A 60 -14.59 0.27 26.99
CA LYS A 60 -14.55 0.38 28.47
C LYS A 60 -14.66 -0.97 29.17
N ASP A 61 -15.31 -1.94 28.53
CA ASP A 61 -15.32 -3.33 28.96
C ASP A 61 -15.31 -4.25 27.74
N ILE A 62 -14.79 -5.47 27.92
CA ILE A 62 -14.71 -6.46 26.85
C ILE A 62 -14.89 -7.88 27.40
N MET A 63 -15.68 -8.67 26.70
CA MET A 63 -15.94 -10.07 27.01
C MET A 63 -15.68 -10.93 25.77
N TYR A 64 -14.86 -11.96 25.93
CA TYR A 64 -14.68 -12.99 24.91
C TYR A 64 -15.96 -13.82 24.76
N VAL A 65 -16.34 -14.17 23.53
CA VAL A 65 -17.50 -15.02 23.27
C VAL A 65 -17.07 -16.34 22.61
N PHE A 66 -16.48 -16.28 21.42
CA PHE A 66 -16.02 -17.47 20.70
C PHE A 66 -14.98 -17.16 19.62
N ASP A 67 -14.25 -18.19 19.17
CA ASP A 67 -13.35 -18.12 18.03
C ASP A 67 -14.12 -18.18 16.71
N ILE A 68 -13.79 -17.31 15.77
CA ILE A 68 -14.46 -17.25 14.47
C ILE A 68 -13.89 -18.33 13.57
N THR A 69 -14.78 -19.18 13.05
CA THR A 69 -14.44 -20.17 12.04
C THR A 69 -14.94 -19.72 10.66
N ILE A 70 -14.17 -20.00 9.60
CA ILE A 70 -14.55 -19.65 8.23
C ILE A 70 -14.90 -20.91 7.46
N GLU A 71 -16.18 -21.05 7.12
CA GLU A 71 -16.65 -22.10 6.23
C GLU A 71 -16.57 -21.67 4.75
N ARG A 72 -15.86 -22.46 3.92
CA ARG A 72 -15.90 -22.29 2.46
C ARG A 72 -16.93 -23.22 1.88
N LYS A 73 -17.96 -22.64 1.26
CA LYS A 73 -19.04 -23.39 0.59
C LYS A 73 -18.82 -23.39 -0.92
N LYS A 74 -18.95 -24.57 -1.56
CA LYS A 74 -19.03 -24.72 -3.02
C LYS A 74 -20.38 -25.31 -3.36
N ASN A 75 -21.17 -24.61 -4.17
CA ASN A 75 -22.56 -24.99 -4.50
C ASN A 75 -23.45 -25.24 -3.27
N GLY A 76 -23.28 -24.44 -2.21
CA GLY A 76 -24.05 -24.57 -0.96
C GLY A 76 -23.57 -25.68 -0.02
N VAL A 77 -22.58 -26.49 -0.41
CA VAL A 77 -21.99 -27.54 0.43
C VAL A 77 -20.70 -27.03 1.06
N VAL A 78 -20.55 -27.18 2.38
CA VAL A 78 -19.30 -26.87 3.08
C VAL A 78 -18.20 -27.79 2.57
N THR A 79 -17.16 -27.20 1.99
CA THR A 79 -16.01 -27.91 1.40
C THR A 79 -14.78 -27.88 2.30
N SER A 80 -14.65 -26.85 3.13
CA SER A 80 -13.60 -26.75 4.15
C SER A 80 -14.04 -25.79 5.24
N THR A 81 -13.69 -26.10 6.48
CA THR A 81 -13.83 -25.19 7.62
C THR A 81 -12.44 -24.85 8.12
N ASP A 82 -12.12 -23.56 8.15
CA ASP A 82 -10.91 -23.06 8.78
C ASP A 82 -11.24 -22.68 10.22
N THR A 83 -10.68 -23.43 11.17
CA THR A 83 -10.86 -23.22 12.60
C THR A 83 -9.69 -22.46 13.23
N ASN A 84 -8.66 -22.10 12.47
CA ASN A 84 -7.46 -21.43 12.98
C ASN A 84 -7.26 -20.09 12.27
N THR A 85 -8.32 -19.29 12.27
CA THR A 85 -8.34 -17.96 11.65
C THR A 85 -7.53 -16.95 12.46
N GLY A 86 -7.33 -17.22 13.76
CA GLY A 86 -6.77 -16.27 14.73
C GLY A 86 -7.69 -15.09 15.04
N LEU A 87 -8.95 -15.16 14.59
CA LEU A 87 -9.99 -14.17 14.82
C LEU A 87 -10.91 -14.66 15.93
N ALA A 88 -11.20 -13.78 16.88
CA ALA A 88 -12.15 -14.04 17.94
C ALA A 88 -13.20 -12.93 17.96
N ALA A 89 -14.43 -13.34 18.31
CA ALA A 89 -15.54 -12.46 18.49
C ALA A 89 -15.68 -12.08 19.97
N PHE A 90 -15.85 -10.79 20.20
CA PHE A 90 -15.97 -10.20 21.51
C PHE A 90 -17.24 -9.36 21.60
N LEU A 91 -17.74 -9.23 22.81
CA LEU A 91 -18.67 -8.16 23.14
C LEU A 91 -17.93 -7.05 23.84
N VAL A 92 -18.20 -5.82 23.40
CA VAL A 92 -17.54 -4.61 23.88
C VAL A 92 -18.58 -3.65 24.39
N TYR A 93 -18.33 -3.07 25.57
CA TYR A 93 -19.15 -2.02 26.16
C TYR A 93 -18.42 -0.68 26.10
N ASP A 94 -19.11 0.37 25.66
CA ASP A 94 -18.56 1.73 25.54
C ASP A 94 -18.99 2.67 26.68
N GLY A 95 -19.84 2.20 27.60
CA GLY A 95 -20.45 2.99 28.67
C GLY A 95 -21.91 3.35 28.44
N GLU A 96 -22.44 3.19 27.22
CA GLU A 96 -23.83 3.44 26.86
C GLU A 96 -24.47 2.20 26.20
N HIS A 97 -23.72 1.48 25.37
CA HIS A 97 -24.19 0.38 24.55
C HIS A 97 -23.16 -0.76 24.50
N THR A 98 -23.62 -1.92 24.05
CA THR A 98 -22.76 -3.08 23.82
C THR A 98 -22.79 -3.49 22.35
N TYR A 99 -21.63 -3.82 21.80
CA TYR A 99 -21.47 -4.12 20.37
C TYR A 99 -20.67 -5.40 20.13
N PRO A 100 -20.98 -6.16 19.07
CA PRO A 100 -20.16 -7.27 18.63
C PRO A 100 -18.94 -6.76 17.85
N VAL A 101 -17.76 -7.15 18.31
CA VAL A 101 -16.47 -6.73 17.76
C VAL A 101 -15.64 -7.95 17.36
N VAL A 102 -15.03 -7.90 16.18
CA VAL A 102 -14.06 -8.91 15.73
C VAL A 102 -12.65 -8.38 15.89
N LEU A 103 -11.85 -9.13 16.65
CA LEU A 103 -10.44 -8.83 16.92
C LEU A 103 -9.57 -10.02 16.52
N HIS A 104 -8.31 -9.76 16.21
CA HIS A 104 -7.32 -10.81 16.04
C HIS A 104 -6.74 -11.13 17.43
N GLU A 105 -6.82 -12.38 17.89
CA GLU A 105 -6.49 -12.79 19.28
C GLU A 105 -5.10 -12.32 19.72
N LYS A 106 -4.14 -12.37 18.79
CA LYS A 106 -2.74 -12.00 19.01
C LYS A 106 -2.41 -10.53 18.67
N SER A 107 -3.41 -9.66 18.50
CA SER A 107 -3.15 -8.25 18.23
C SER A 107 -2.68 -7.53 19.49
N ASN A 108 -1.85 -6.49 19.32
CA ASN A 108 -1.45 -5.62 20.43
C ASN A 108 -2.65 -4.95 21.09
N VAL A 109 -3.73 -4.72 20.33
CA VAL A 109 -4.99 -4.18 20.83
C VAL A 109 -5.61 -5.14 21.84
N VAL A 110 -5.78 -6.42 21.51
CA VAL A 110 -6.33 -7.43 22.44
C VAL A 110 -5.47 -7.54 23.69
N HIS A 111 -4.14 -7.58 23.53
CA HIS A 111 -3.25 -7.64 24.69
C HIS A 111 -3.42 -6.44 25.62
N THR A 112 -3.45 -5.22 25.07
CA THR A 112 -3.66 -3.98 25.84
C THR A 112 -5.03 -3.97 26.53
N LEU A 113 -6.08 -4.45 25.85
CA LEU A 113 -7.42 -4.54 26.39
C LEU A 113 -7.48 -5.50 27.58
N LEU A 114 -6.91 -6.70 27.43
CA LEU A 114 -6.90 -7.71 28.49
C LEU A 114 -6.06 -7.27 29.70
N GLU A 115 -4.88 -6.69 29.47
CA GLU A 115 -4.05 -6.15 30.57
C GLU A 115 -4.78 -5.07 31.37
N ARG A 116 -5.47 -4.14 30.69
CA ARG A 116 -6.25 -3.08 31.36
C ARG A 116 -7.51 -3.61 32.02
N LEU A 117 -8.12 -4.65 31.46
CA LEU A 117 -9.28 -5.32 32.06
C LEU A 117 -8.87 -6.01 33.37
N GLU A 118 -7.79 -6.79 33.35
CA GLU A 118 -7.24 -7.46 34.54
C GLU A 118 -6.80 -6.46 35.62
N ALA A 119 -6.28 -5.30 35.22
CA ALA A 119 -5.93 -4.22 36.13
C ALA A 119 -7.14 -3.42 36.64
N GLY A 120 -8.36 -3.68 36.15
CA GLY A 120 -9.57 -2.90 36.49
C GLY A 120 -9.52 -1.44 36.02
N GLN A 121 -8.71 -1.15 35.00
CA GLN A 121 -8.46 0.21 34.51
C GLN A 121 -9.25 0.56 33.25
N LEU A 122 -9.89 -0.41 32.60
CA LEU A 122 -10.48 -0.21 31.28
C LEU A 122 -11.65 0.79 31.29
N GLU A 123 -12.45 0.84 32.36
CA GLU A 123 -13.54 1.80 32.51
C GLU A 123 -13.04 3.24 32.72
N SER A 124 -12.00 3.42 33.56
CA SER A 124 -11.42 4.72 33.89
C SER A 124 -10.40 5.23 32.86
N ASN A 125 -9.85 4.32 32.04
CA ASN A 125 -8.88 4.57 30.98
C ASN A 125 -9.23 3.73 29.73
N PRO A 126 -10.28 4.14 29.00
CA PRO A 126 -10.76 3.39 27.84
C PRO A 126 -9.72 3.31 26.73
N VAL A 127 -9.88 2.31 25.87
CA VAL A 127 -9.05 2.14 24.66
C VAL A 127 -9.89 2.48 23.44
N ASN A 128 -9.41 3.43 22.64
CA ASN A 128 -10.02 3.72 21.35
C ASN A 128 -9.39 2.83 20.28
N VAL A 129 -10.22 2.17 19.47
CA VAL A 129 -9.77 1.34 18.35
C VAL A 129 -10.46 1.76 17.07
N VAL A 130 -9.79 1.55 15.93
CA VAL A 130 -10.43 1.73 14.62
C VAL A 130 -11.14 0.42 14.27
N ALA A 131 -12.41 0.52 13.89
CA ALA A 131 -13.20 -0.61 13.40
C ALA A 131 -13.74 -0.33 12.01
N TYR A 132 -13.96 -1.41 11.26
CA TYR A 132 -14.74 -1.40 10.04
C TYR A 132 -16.17 -1.84 10.36
N ALA A 133 -17.14 -0.93 10.26
CA ALA A 133 -18.55 -1.23 10.50
C ALA A 133 -19.14 -1.94 9.28
N GLN A 134 -19.43 -3.23 9.42
CA GLN A 134 -19.93 -4.08 8.34
C GLN A 134 -21.41 -4.41 8.56
N LYS A 135 -22.21 -4.24 7.49
CA LYS A 135 -23.67 -4.47 7.49
C LYS A 135 -24.10 -5.55 6.50
N GLY A 136 -23.15 -6.33 6.00
CA GLY A 136 -23.45 -7.43 5.10
C GLY A 136 -24.19 -8.55 5.85
N LYS A 137 -24.95 -9.35 5.11
CA LYS A 137 -25.81 -10.40 5.70
C LYS A 137 -25.01 -11.37 6.58
N ASN A 138 -23.83 -11.79 6.13
CA ASN A 138 -22.98 -12.72 6.86
C ASN A 138 -22.41 -12.08 8.12
N GLU A 139 -22.03 -10.81 8.05
CA GLU A 139 -21.49 -10.07 9.18
C GLU A 139 -22.56 -9.82 10.25
N LEU A 140 -23.80 -9.55 9.84
CA LEU A 140 -24.94 -9.45 10.75
C LEU A 140 -25.31 -10.80 11.38
N GLU A 141 -25.11 -11.92 10.65
CA GLU A 141 -25.29 -13.26 11.22
C GLU A 141 -24.27 -13.53 12.33
N ILE A 142 -22.99 -13.19 12.11
CA ILE A 142 -21.95 -13.26 13.15
C ILE A 142 -22.32 -12.34 14.33
N ALA A 143 -22.72 -11.09 14.08
CA ALA A 143 -23.15 -10.17 15.13
C ALA A 143 -24.27 -10.75 16.00
N GLY A 144 -25.28 -11.38 15.36
CA GLY A 144 -26.38 -12.04 16.06
C GLY A 144 -25.94 -13.27 16.87
N GLU A 145 -25.03 -14.09 16.34
CA GLU A 145 -24.46 -15.23 17.07
C GLU A 145 -23.70 -14.80 18.31
N VAL A 146 -22.89 -13.73 18.21
CA VAL A 146 -22.15 -13.18 19.35
C VAL A 146 -23.09 -12.74 20.48
N ILE A 147 -24.18 -12.06 20.14
CA ILE A 147 -25.17 -11.61 21.13
C ILE A 147 -25.93 -12.79 21.75
N LYS A 148 -26.25 -13.79 20.93
CA LYS A 148 -26.98 -14.98 21.37
C LYS A 148 -26.17 -15.82 22.35
N ASP A 149 -24.91 -16.08 22.01
CA ASP A 149 -24.02 -16.98 22.73
C ASP A 149 -23.31 -16.30 23.90
N ALA A 150 -23.36 -14.97 23.96
CA ALA A 150 -22.96 -14.22 25.14
C ALA A 150 -23.81 -14.59 26.37
N GLU A 151 -23.12 -15.09 27.40
CA GLU A 151 -23.67 -15.42 28.72
C GLU A 151 -23.91 -14.18 29.59
N VAL A 152 -24.56 -13.15 29.03
CA VAL A 152 -24.88 -11.88 29.73
C VAL A 152 -26.35 -11.81 30.15
N SER A 153 -26.64 -10.98 31.16
CA SER A 153 -27.99 -10.78 31.68
C SER A 153 -28.94 -10.17 30.63
N ALA A 154 -30.25 -10.38 30.79
CA ALA A 154 -31.27 -9.86 29.87
C ALA A 154 -31.28 -8.32 29.78
N ASP A 155 -30.92 -7.65 30.88
CA ASP A 155 -30.81 -6.18 30.92
C ASP A 155 -29.63 -5.71 30.04
N PHE A 156 -28.50 -6.42 30.09
CA PHE A 156 -27.37 -6.20 29.17
C PHE A 156 -27.76 -6.52 27.73
N LYS A 157 -28.67 -7.48 27.52
CA LYS A 157 -29.20 -7.81 26.19
C LYS A 157 -30.02 -6.69 25.56
N SER A 158 -30.63 -5.83 26.37
CA SER A 158 -31.51 -4.75 25.89
C SER A 158 -30.76 -3.54 25.31
N ILE A 159 -29.46 -3.41 25.59
CA ILE A 159 -28.59 -2.32 25.12
C ILE A 159 -27.64 -2.75 23.98
N PHE A 160 -27.88 -3.92 23.38
CA PHE A 160 -27.14 -4.36 22.20
C PHE A 160 -27.56 -3.56 20.98
N ASP A 161 -26.56 -3.20 20.20
CA ASP A 161 -26.74 -2.74 18.84
C ASP A 161 -26.16 -3.78 17.90
N ASP A 162 -27.05 -4.43 17.15
CA ASP A 162 -26.78 -5.46 16.15
C ASP A 162 -26.80 -4.90 14.72
N THR A 163 -26.83 -3.57 14.56
CA THR A 163 -26.97 -2.95 13.24
C THR A 163 -25.70 -3.04 12.40
N ALA A 164 -24.56 -3.35 13.02
CA ALA A 164 -23.29 -3.64 12.34
C ALA A 164 -22.40 -4.59 13.16
N LEU A 165 -21.56 -5.35 12.45
CA LEU A 165 -20.40 -6.02 13.03
C LEU A 165 -19.19 -5.07 12.98
N LEU A 166 -18.55 -4.82 14.11
CA LEU A 166 -17.39 -3.93 14.19
C LEU A 166 -16.10 -4.74 14.01
N ASN A 167 -15.53 -4.73 12.80
CA ASN A 167 -14.37 -5.53 12.47
C ASN A 167 -13.07 -4.73 12.63
N VAL A 168 -12.44 -4.85 13.80
CA VAL A 168 -11.16 -4.20 14.11
C VAL A 168 -10.00 -4.92 13.41
N ALA A 169 -10.07 -6.24 13.28
CA ALA A 169 -9.05 -7.02 12.57
C ALA A 169 -8.91 -6.60 11.10
N GLU A 170 -10.03 -6.39 10.40
CA GLU A 170 -10.05 -5.90 9.02
C GLU A 170 -9.53 -4.46 8.92
N ALA A 171 -9.90 -3.59 9.86
CA ALA A 171 -9.40 -2.22 9.90
C ALA A 171 -7.87 -2.17 10.08
N GLU A 172 -7.32 -2.93 11.03
CA GLU A 172 -5.87 -3.07 11.21
C GLU A 172 -5.19 -3.61 9.95
N ASN A 173 -5.77 -4.62 9.31
CA ASN A 173 -5.20 -5.22 8.11
C ASN A 173 -5.14 -4.21 6.95
N ARG A 174 -6.21 -3.43 6.75
CA ARG A 174 -6.25 -2.36 5.74
C ARG A 174 -5.20 -1.28 6.01
N LEU A 175 -5.03 -0.87 7.26
CA LEU A 175 -4.00 0.08 7.66
C LEU A 175 -2.59 -0.50 7.42
N LYS A 176 -2.34 -1.75 7.79
CA LYS A 176 -1.07 -2.46 7.53
C LYS A 176 -0.76 -2.53 6.03
N ILE A 177 -1.74 -2.89 5.20
CA ILE A 177 -1.59 -2.93 3.73
C ILE A 177 -1.28 -1.53 3.19
N MET A 178 -1.96 -0.49 3.69
CA MET A 178 -1.72 0.89 3.25
C MET A 178 -0.30 1.35 3.61
N HIS A 179 0.17 1.08 4.83
CA HIS A 179 1.56 1.35 5.24
C HIS A 179 2.57 0.58 4.39
N PHE A 180 2.38 -0.72 4.23
CA PHE A 180 3.25 -1.56 3.42
C PHE A 180 3.34 -1.04 1.98
N THR A 181 2.20 -0.74 1.37
CA THR A 181 2.12 -0.22 -0.01
C THR A 181 2.82 1.13 -0.12
N SER A 182 2.64 2.01 0.87
CA SER A 182 3.33 3.30 0.92
C SER A 182 4.85 3.14 0.99
N TYR A 183 5.37 2.26 1.85
CA TYR A 183 6.80 1.99 1.94
C TYR A 183 7.35 1.32 0.68
N ALA A 184 6.61 0.39 0.08
CA ALA A 184 7.00 -0.25 -1.18
C ALA A 184 7.12 0.78 -2.31
N LEU A 185 6.17 1.72 -2.41
CA LEU A 185 6.23 2.83 -3.36
C LEU A 185 7.41 3.76 -3.06
N GLY A 186 7.69 4.06 -1.79
CA GLY A 186 8.86 4.83 -1.39
C GLY A 186 10.18 4.18 -1.80
N ALA A 187 10.31 2.87 -1.60
CA ALA A 187 11.47 2.09 -2.07
C ALA A 187 11.59 2.11 -3.59
N ALA A 188 10.46 1.99 -4.31
CA ALA A 188 10.44 2.07 -5.77
C ALA A 188 10.91 3.44 -6.28
N VAL A 189 10.54 4.54 -5.61
CA VAL A 189 11.04 5.89 -5.92
C VAL A 189 12.57 5.94 -5.84
N LEU A 190 13.15 5.44 -4.74
CA LEU A 190 14.61 5.42 -4.57
C LEU A 190 15.28 4.61 -5.68
N LEU A 191 14.75 3.44 -6.02
CA LEU A 191 15.28 2.59 -7.09
C LEU A 191 15.22 3.31 -8.45
N LEU A 192 14.10 3.95 -8.77
CA LEU A 192 13.92 4.69 -10.02
C LEU A 192 14.89 5.88 -10.11
N LEU A 193 15.10 6.62 -9.02
CA LEU A 193 16.04 7.73 -8.98
C LEU A 193 17.50 7.27 -9.12
N LEU A 194 17.88 6.16 -8.46
CA LEU A 194 19.21 5.56 -8.64
C LEU A 194 19.43 5.09 -10.07
N THR A 195 18.42 4.47 -10.68
CA THR A 195 18.47 4.02 -12.08
C THR A 195 18.57 5.21 -13.03
N ALA A 196 17.83 6.30 -12.78
CA ALA A 196 17.89 7.54 -13.52
C ALA A 196 19.30 8.17 -13.45
N LEU A 197 19.90 8.23 -12.26
CA LEU A 197 21.25 8.74 -12.05
C LEU A 197 22.29 7.90 -12.78
N TRP A 198 22.18 6.57 -12.69
CA TRP A 198 23.09 5.65 -13.39
C TRP A 198 23.00 5.82 -14.90
N LYS A 199 21.78 5.90 -15.45
CA LYS A 199 21.57 6.16 -16.89
C LYS A 199 22.09 7.53 -17.31
N TYR A 200 21.89 8.57 -16.50
CA TYR A 200 22.44 9.89 -16.75
C TYR A 200 23.98 9.86 -16.83
N TRP A 201 24.64 9.13 -15.93
CA TRP A 201 26.09 8.94 -15.97
C TRP A 201 26.57 8.16 -17.19
N GLN A 202 25.89 7.06 -17.53
CA GLN A 202 26.19 6.27 -18.74
C GLN A 202 26.08 7.12 -20.01
N ASN A 203 24.99 7.88 -20.15
CA ASN A 203 24.77 8.77 -21.29
C ASN A 203 25.88 9.82 -21.35
N THR A 204 26.16 10.51 -20.23
CA THR A 204 27.21 11.52 -20.18
C THR A 204 28.57 10.96 -20.61
N LYS A 205 28.94 9.77 -20.12
CA LYS A 205 30.17 9.09 -20.54
C LYS A 205 30.17 8.80 -22.04
N PHE A 206 29.09 8.23 -22.58
CA PHE A 206 28.97 7.91 -23.99
C PHE A 206 29.10 9.15 -24.89
N TYR A 207 28.33 10.20 -24.63
CA TYR A 207 28.37 11.41 -25.46
C TYR A 207 29.71 12.11 -25.37
N ASN A 208 30.38 12.12 -24.20
CA ASN A 208 31.74 12.62 -24.11
C ASN A 208 32.68 11.79 -24.99
N THR A 209 32.64 10.45 -24.92
CA THR A 209 33.45 9.57 -25.79
C THR A 209 33.12 9.76 -27.28
N LEU A 210 31.87 10.01 -27.63
CA LEU A 210 31.44 10.29 -29.01
C LEU A 210 32.05 11.60 -29.51
N TYR A 211 31.99 12.67 -28.73
CA TYR A 211 32.55 13.96 -29.12
C TYR A 211 34.08 14.00 -29.04
N ASP A 212 34.71 13.15 -28.23
CA ASP A 212 36.16 12.97 -28.22
C ASP A 212 36.63 12.24 -29.50
N HIS A 213 35.88 11.22 -29.97
CA HIS A 213 36.17 10.53 -31.23
C HIS A 213 35.87 11.37 -32.47
N PHE A 214 34.80 12.17 -32.42
CA PHE A 214 34.32 12.99 -33.53
C PHE A 214 34.17 14.46 -33.09
N PRO A 215 35.29 15.18 -32.85
CA PRO A 215 35.26 16.56 -32.38
C PRO A 215 34.54 17.51 -33.34
N GLU A 216 34.50 17.19 -34.64
CA GLU A 216 33.77 17.92 -35.68
C GLU A 216 32.27 18.00 -35.47
N LEU A 217 31.69 17.04 -34.73
CA LEU A 217 30.28 17.09 -34.33
C LEU A 217 30.02 18.30 -33.43
N ALA A 218 31.03 18.85 -32.73
CA ALA A 218 30.94 20.09 -31.96
C ALA A 218 29.76 20.13 -30.95
N GLN A 219 29.47 18.98 -30.32
CA GLN A 219 28.31 18.77 -29.45
C GLN A 219 26.93 18.89 -30.12
N ASP A 220 26.91 18.84 -31.44
CA ASP A 220 25.71 18.88 -32.28
C ASP A 220 25.46 17.49 -32.89
N LEU A 221 24.49 16.78 -32.32
CA LEU A 221 24.13 15.44 -32.79
C LEU A 221 23.37 15.50 -34.12
N ASP A 222 22.80 16.65 -34.50
CA ASP A 222 22.08 16.76 -35.77
C ASP A 222 23.05 16.61 -36.94
N LYS A 223 24.32 17.00 -36.76
CA LYS A 223 25.40 16.71 -37.72
C LYS A 223 25.66 15.22 -37.88
N LEU A 224 25.58 14.43 -36.81
CA LEU A 224 25.72 12.98 -36.90
C LEU A 224 24.63 12.37 -37.79
N VAL A 225 23.41 12.91 -37.71
CA VAL A 225 22.29 12.47 -38.57
C VAL A 225 22.51 12.92 -40.01
N THR A 226 22.89 14.17 -40.20
CA THR A 226 22.97 14.81 -41.53
C THR A 226 24.18 14.32 -42.35
N ASP A 227 25.30 14.08 -41.68
CA ASP A 227 26.59 13.75 -42.32
C ASP A 227 26.91 12.25 -42.28
N SER A 228 25.95 11.40 -41.87
CA SER A 228 26.11 9.93 -41.84
C SER A 228 25.83 9.28 -43.19
N ASP A 229 26.67 8.31 -43.55
CA ASP A 229 26.51 7.50 -44.77
C ASP A 229 25.25 6.62 -44.72
N PHE A 230 24.86 6.24 -43.50
CA PHE A 230 23.59 5.57 -43.23
C PHE A 230 23.03 6.04 -41.89
N HIS A 231 21.73 6.32 -41.83
CA HIS A 231 21.03 6.57 -40.58
C HIS A 231 19.69 5.85 -40.53
N SER A 232 19.42 5.25 -39.38
CA SER A 232 18.11 4.75 -38.98
C SER A 232 17.75 5.36 -37.64
N PRO A 233 17.04 6.51 -37.62
CA PRO A 233 16.68 7.20 -36.39
C PRO A 233 15.78 6.36 -35.48
N GLU A 234 14.93 5.51 -36.05
CA GLU A 234 14.03 4.61 -35.34
C GLU A 234 14.80 3.55 -34.54
N LEU A 235 15.83 2.97 -35.16
CA LEU A 235 16.70 1.97 -34.54
C LEU A 235 17.86 2.60 -33.76
N GLY A 236 18.06 3.92 -33.91
CA GLY A 236 19.17 4.64 -33.31
C GLY A 236 20.54 4.24 -33.89
N LEU A 237 20.60 3.84 -35.16
CA LEU A 237 21.81 3.38 -35.81
C LEU A 237 22.33 4.43 -36.80
N TYR A 238 23.62 4.75 -36.72
CA TYR A 238 24.27 5.73 -37.60
C TYR A 238 25.61 5.17 -38.05
N VAL A 239 25.84 5.05 -39.36
CA VAL A 239 27.16 4.79 -39.93
C VAL A 239 27.78 6.14 -40.24
N TYR A 240 28.79 6.52 -39.46
CA TYR A 240 29.48 7.78 -39.61
C TYR A 240 30.96 7.50 -39.89
N LYS A 241 31.41 7.84 -41.10
CA LYS A 241 32.73 7.43 -41.61
C LYS A 241 32.85 5.90 -41.53
N ASN A 242 33.87 5.38 -40.85
CA ASN A 242 34.07 3.94 -40.68
C ASN A 242 33.57 3.41 -39.33
N HIS A 243 32.64 4.11 -38.66
CA HIS A 243 32.12 3.68 -37.36
C HIS A 243 30.60 3.52 -37.39
N LEU A 244 30.12 2.45 -36.78
CA LEU A 244 28.72 2.29 -36.41
C LEU A 244 28.51 2.88 -35.01
N VAL A 245 27.73 3.96 -34.95
CA VAL A 245 27.28 4.61 -33.73
C VAL A 245 25.86 4.14 -33.44
N VAL A 246 25.68 3.50 -32.29
CA VAL A 246 24.38 3.04 -31.78
C VAL A 246 23.95 3.97 -30.65
N ILE A 247 22.75 4.52 -30.70
CA ILE A 247 22.19 5.47 -29.72
C ILE A 247 20.74 5.09 -29.38
N GLY A 248 20.47 4.67 -28.15
CA GLY A 248 19.12 4.44 -27.63
C GLY A 248 18.98 3.15 -26.83
N ALA A 249 19.28 2.00 -27.45
CA ALA A 249 19.14 0.69 -26.79
C ALA A 249 20.40 0.27 -26.04
N ASN A 250 21.58 0.47 -26.67
CA ASN A 250 22.88 0.08 -26.13
C ASN A 250 23.94 0.99 -26.73
N ASP A 251 24.15 2.14 -26.10
CA ASP A 251 24.96 3.23 -26.62
C ASP A 251 26.43 2.76 -26.82
N ARG A 252 26.87 2.67 -28.08
CA ARG A 252 28.18 2.13 -28.46
C ARG A 252 28.71 2.77 -29.73
N ILE A 253 30.04 2.82 -29.83
CA ILE A 253 30.78 3.18 -31.04
C ILE A 253 31.57 1.95 -31.44
N ILE A 254 31.37 1.48 -32.66
CA ILE A 254 31.98 0.26 -33.17
C ILE A 254 32.76 0.61 -34.44
N ASP A 255 34.05 0.31 -34.46
CA ASP A 255 34.90 0.48 -35.64
C ASP A 255 34.60 -0.64 -36.66
N LEU A 256 34.09 -0.26 -37.82
CA LEU A 256 33.73 -1.18 -38.90
C LEU A 256 34.95 -1.76 -39.60
N THR A 257 36.12 -1.10 -39.52
CA THR A 257 37.36 -1.62 -40.13
C THR A 257 37.85 -2.89 -39.43
N GLN A 258 37.50 -3.06 -38.16
CA GLN A 258 37.85 -4.24 -37.36
C GLN A 258 36.92 -5.44 -37.60
N ILE A 259 35.79 -5.21 -38.27
CA ILE A 259 34.76 -6.25 -38.53
C ILE A 259 34.94 -6.88 -39.92
N ILE A 260 35.52 -6.15 -40.88
CA ILE A 260 35.66 -6.58 -42.29
C ILE A 260 36.77 -7.65 -42.49
N TYR A 261 37.56 -7.98 -41.46
CA TYR A 261 38.66 -8.96 -41.53
C TYR A 261 38.41 -10.29 -40.79
N THR A 262 37.15 -10.71 -40.62
CA THR A 262 36.79 -12.07 -40.15
C THR A 262 35.91 -12.77 -41.16
#